data_AF-A0A7S2K8K7-F1
#
_entry.id   AF-A0A7S2K8K7-F1
#
_cell.length_a   1.000
_cell.length_b   1.000
_cell.length_c   1.000
_cell.angle_alpha   90.00
_cell.angle_beta   90.00
_cell.angle_gamma   90.00
#
_symmetry.space_group_name_H-M   'P 1'
#
loop_
_entity.id
_entity.type
_entity.pdbx_description
1 polymer ?
#
loop_
_entity_poly.entity_id
_entity_poly.type
_entity_poly.pdbx_seq_one_letter_code
_entity_poly.pdbx_strand_id
1 'polypeptide(L)'
;YYSTACVSQFLMWTSCCIVLFHSRDSLALDSFGYVRCANLFFFSWISLGISCSILVLCFDPRYVIISTLNQRILHWLALALFLSVILVSSVQIMSEDCVHGVAHGDDSEKRYEFFWETDYLCRRTRYGAFVGAIGVALSLFVIYYKGLFADVSATSPSLLTIGETDGENNLGALNFECNAATILALLIGVGGAVITSSRGPGKSFGNLFFFSWFSFVLSLAIWFECFLAKRYSVNISSKDVSNFQATATNTSSPRFTKWALLSVFGIIEFCSAIDAAISYGEH
;
A
#
# COMPACT_ATOMS: atom_id res chain seq x y z
N TYR A 1 -6.54 -15.92 24.28
CA TYR A 1 -5.36 -16.64 23.79
C TYR A 1 -4.89 -16.19 22.41
N TYR A 2 -5.72 -16.17 21.37
CA TYR A 2 -5.26 -15.72 20.04
C TYR A 2 -4.83 -14.24 20.00
N SER A 3 -5.58 -13.32 20.63
CA SER A 3 -5.26 -11.88 20.63
C SER A 3 -3.85 -11.57 21.19
N THR A 4 -3.47 -12.19 22.32
CA THR A 4 -2.14 -11.98 22.92
C THR A 4 -1.01 -12.45 22.01
N ALA A 5 -1.18 -13.57 21.30
CA ALA A 5 -0.21 -14.08 20.34
C ALA A 5 -0.08 -13.18 19.09
N CYS A 6 -1.18 -12.61 18.60
CA CYS A 6 -1.15 -11.68 17.46
C CYS A 6 -0.42 -10.37 17.85
N VAL A 7 -0.69 -9.85 19.04
CA VAL A 7 -0.01 -8.65 19.57
C VAL A 7 1.48 -8.91 19.78
N SER A 8 1.85 -10.03 20.42
CA SER A 8 3.27 -10.34 20.63
C SER A 8 4.03 -10.50 19.31
N GLN A 9 3.42 -11.16 18.32
CA GLN A 9 4.01 -11.32 16.99
C GLN A 9 4.22 -9.98 16.30
N PHE A 10 3.23 -9.08 16.35
CA PHE A 10 3.34 -7.74 15.78
C PHE A 10 4.44 -6.90 16.46
N LEU A 11 4.51 -6.93 17.79
CA LEU A 11 5.54 -6.22 18.55
C LEU A 11 6.94 -6.77 18.26
N MET A 12 7.09 -8.08 18.15
CA MET A 12 8.34 -8.72 17.77
C MET A 12 8.79 -8.26 16.38
N TRP A 13 7.90 -8.28 15.38
CA TRP A 13 8.24 -7.83 14.03
C TRP A 13 8.56 -6.35 13.95
N THR A 14 7.83 -5.51 14.68
CA THR A 14 8.11 -4.08 14.76
C THR A 14 9.50 -3.84 15.36
N SER A 15 9.86 -4.58 16.40
CA SER A 15 11.18 -4.52 17.03
C SER A 15 12.29 -4.97 16.08
N CYS A 16 12.08 -6.06 15.34
CA CYS A 16 13.01 -6.50 14.29
C CYS A 16 13.20 -5.43 13.22
N CYS A 17 12.12 -4.82 12.73
CA CYS A 17 12.19 -3.75 11.73
C CYS A 17 13.00 -2.54 12.25
N ILE A 18 12.85 -2.16 13.52
CA ILE A 18 13.64 -1.07 14.12
C ILE A 18 15.14 -1.37 14.08
N VAL A 19 15.53 -2.62 14.37
CA VAL A 19 16.94 -3.05 14.33
C VAL A 19 17.44 -3.15 12.89
N LEU A 20 16.63 -3.72 11.99
CA LEU A 20 16.99 -3.96 10.59
C LEU A 20 17.01 -2.69 9.74
N PHE A 21 16.27 -1.65 10.11
CA PHE A 21 16.14 -0.40 9.35
C PHE A 21 16.72 0.81 10.06
N HIS A 22 17.65 0.61 11.00
CA HIS A 22 18.33 1.72 11.64
C HIS A 22 19.08 2.57 10.61
N SER A 23 18.96 3.90 10.69
CA SER A 23 19.46 4.83 9.66
C SER A 23 20.99 5.03 9.65
N ARG A 24 21.73 4.32 10.52
CA ARG A 24 23.17 4.46 10.70
C ARG A 24 23.82 3.08 10.62
N ASP A 25 23.93 2.57 9.39
CA ASP A 25 24.48 1.26 9.05
C ASP A 25 23.73 0.09 9.70
N SER A 26 22.65 -0.34 9.05
CA SER A 26 21.97 -1.58 9.40
C SER A 26 22.37 -2.72 8.45
N LEU A 27 21.89 -3.92 8.76
CA LEU A 27 22.06 -5.10 7.90
C LEU A 27 21.35 -4.91 6.54
N ALA A 28 20.25 -4.15 6.50
CA ALA A 28 19.45 -3.97 5.29
C ALA A 28 19.76 -2.66 4.54
N LEU A 29 20.21 -1.62 5.25
CA LEU A 29 20.43 -0.27 4.72
C LEU A 29 21.81 0.26 5.11
N ASP A 30 22.47 0.97 4.20
CA ASP A 30 23.68 1.71 4.54
C ASP A 30 23.37 3.08 5.15
N SER A 31 24.43 3.81 5.53
CA SER A 31 24.34 5.17 6.08
C SER A 31 23.73 6.22 5.14
N PHE A 32 23.61 5.93 3.84
CA PHE A 32 22.96 6.78 2.85
C PHE A 32 21.55 6.28 2.49
N GLY A 33 21.07 5.19 3.11
CA GLY A 33 19.78 4.59 2.83
C GLY A 33 19.72 3.72 1.58
N TYR A 34 20.87 3.37 0.97
CA TYR A 34 20.91 2.37 -0.08
C TYR A 34 20.66 0.98 0.50
N VAL A 35 19.94 0.15 -0.26
CA VAL A 35 19.62 -1.21 0.17
C VAL A 35 20.82 -2.12 -0.05
N ARG A 36 21.41 -2.62 1.05
CA ARG A 36 22.54 -3.57 1.03
C ARG A 36 22.07 -5.00 0.75
N CYS A 37 21.08 -5.46 1.50
CA CYS A 37 20.47 -6.78 1.32
C CYS A 37 19.00 -6.62 0.93
N ALA A 38 18.74 -6.73 -0.37
CA ALA A 38 17.40 -6.53 -0.90
C ALA A 38 16.40 -7.50 -0.29
N ASN A 39 16.70 -8.82 -0.29
CA ASN A 39 15.81 -9.85 0.27
C ASN A 39 15.42 -9.54 1.72
N LEU A 40 16.39 -9.24 2.58
CA LEU A 40 16.12 -8.87 3.97
C LEU A 40 15.18 -7.67 4.05
N PHE A 41 15.50 -6.61 3.30
CA PHE A 41 14.66 -5.42 3.22
C PHE A 41 13.21 -5.76 2.80
N PHE A 42 13.04 -6.52 1.72
CA PHE A 42 11.71 -6.88 1.18
C PHE A 42 10.88 -7.70 2.16
N PHE A 43 11.45 -8.79 2.66
CA PHE A 43 10.70 -9.76 3.42
C PHE A 43 10.31 -9.20 4.78
N SER A 44 11.14 -8.34 5.39
CA SER A 44 10.75 -7.60 6.61
C SER A 44 9.50 -6.75 6.40
N TRP A 45 9.38 -6.02 5.29
CA TRP A 45 8.19 -5.19 5.01
C TRP A 45 6.95 -6.04 4.75
N ILE A 46 7.08 -7.13 4.00
CA ILE A 46 5.96 -8.05 3.75
C ILE A 46 5.52 -8.72 5.07
N SER A 47 6.47 -9.21 5.87
CA SER A 47 6.24 -9.80 7.19
C SER A 47 5.52 -8.83 8.13
N LEU A 48 5.93 -7.56 8.14
CA LEU A 48 5.27 -6.50 8.91
C LEU A 48 3.85 -6.27 8.44
N GLY A 49 3.62 -6.17 7.12
CA GLY A 49 2.29 -5.98 6.53
C GLY A 49 1.33 -7.13 6.83
N ILE A 50 1.82 -8.38 6.76
CA ILE A 50 1.02 -9.57 7.12
C ILE A 50 0.73 -9.58 8.62
N SER A 51 1.69 -9.19 9.45
CA SER A 51 1.50 -9.09 10.91
C SER A 51 0.44 -8.05 11.26
N CYS A 52 0.44 -6.88 10.61
CA CYS A 52 -0.66 -5.89 10.72
C CYS A 52 -2.01 -6.50 10.31
N SER A 53 -2.06 -7.22 9.18
CA SER A 53 -3.29 -7.85 8.71
C SER A 53 -3.86 -8.87 9.69
N ILE A 54 -2.98 -9.68 10.30
CA ILE A 54 -3.36 -10.65 11.34
C ILE A 54 -3.84 -9.92 12.59
N LEU A 55 -3.15 -8.85 13.01
CA LEU A 55 -3.52 -8.05 14.18
C LEU A 55 -4.97 -7.54 14.05
N VAL A 56 -5.32 -6.94 12.90
CA VAL A 56 -6.68 -6.48 12.60
C VAL A 56 -7.70 -7.62 12.68
N LEU A 57 -7.37 -8.79 12.12
CA LEU A 57 -8.25 -9.97 12.18
C LEU A 57 -8.42 -10.55 13.59
N CYS A 58 -7.48 -10.30 14.50
CA CYS A 58 -7.53 -10.80 15.88
C CYS A 58 -8.33 -9.89 16.82
N PHE A 59 -8.45 -8.59 16.51
CA PHE A 59 -9.15 -7.63 17.37
C PHE A 59 -10.64 -7.47 17.07
N ASP A 60 -11.11 -7.92 15.91
CA ASP A 60 -12.54 -7.82 15.58
C ASP A 60 -13.21 -9.21 15.54
N PRO A 61 -13.91 -9.62 16.62
CA PRO A 61 -14.69 -10.85 16.63
C PRO A 61 -15.94 -10.79 15.73
N ARG A 62 -16.35 -9.59 15.26
CA ARG A 62 -17.50 -9.38 14.36
C ARG A 62 -17.11 -9.38 12.87
N TYR A 63 -15.83 -9.54 12.57
CA TYR A 63 -15.28 -9.44 11.21
C TYR A 63 -15.80 -10.48 10.21
N VAL A 64 -16.56 -11.50 10.63
CA VAL A 64 -17.09 -12.52 9.70
C VAL A 64 -18.21 -11.95 8.83
N ILE A 65 -19.03 -11.02 9.34
CA ILE A 65 -20.21 -10.50 8.61
C ILE A 65 -19.93 -9.12 7.98
N ILE A 66 -18.98 -8.34 8.52
CA ILE A 66 -18.55 -7.02 7.98
C ILE A 66 -17.33 -7.17 7.03
N SER A 67 -16.93 -8.40 6.72
CA SER A 67 -15.60 -8.74 6.18
C SER A 67 -15.30 -8.11 4.82
N THR A 68 -16.28 -8.04 3.91
CA THR A 68 -16.06 -7.61 2.52
C THR A 68 -16.06 -6.09 2.33
N LEU A 69 -16.81 -5.36 3.16
CA LEU A 69 -16.80 -3.89 3.15
C LEU A 69 -15.50 -3.37 3.80
N ASN A 70 -15.08 -4.02 4.90
CA ASN A 70 -13.85 -3.68 5.61
C ASN A 70 -12.59 -4.03 4.83
N GLN A 71 -12.59 -5.10 4.02
CA GLN A 71 -11.41 -5.50 3.26
C GLN A 71 -11.02 -4.45 2.21
N ARG A 72 -11.98 -3.87 1.48
CA ARG A 72 -11.69 -2.80 0.51
C ARG A 72 -11.17 -1.53 1.19
N ILE A 73 -11.77 -1.12 2.30
CA ILE A 73 -11.28 0.03 3.08
C ILE A 73 -9.85 -0.22 3.57
N LEU A 74 -9.55 -1.45 4.01
CA LEU A 74 -8.20 -1.85 4.40
C LEU A 74 -7.21 -1.78 3.22
N HIS A 75 -7.61 -2.20 2.02
CA HIS A 75 -6.78 -2.05 0.82
C HIS A 75 -6.52 -0.57 0.50
N TRP A 76 -7.54 0.29 0.58
CA TRP A 76 -7.38 1.74 0.40
C TRP A 76 -6.45 2.36 1.45
N LEU A 77 -6.56 1.93 2.70
CA LEU A 77 -5.69 2.39 3.79
C LEU A 77 -4.24 1.95 3.58
N ALA A 78 -4.03 0.68 3.23
CA ALA A 78 -2.70 0.15 2.90
C ALA A 78 -2.09 0.87 1.69
N LEU A 79 -2.91 1.19 0.68
CA LEU A 79 -2.48 1.98 -0.48
C LEU A 79 -2.07 3.40 -0.08
N ALA A 80 -2.84 4.08 0.76
CA ALA A 80 -2.49 5.39 1.31
C ALA A 80 -1.16 5.35 2.07
N LEU A 81 -0.93 4.33 2.89
CA LEU A 81 0.33 4.14 3.61
C LEU A 81 1.51 3.97 2.65
N PHE A 82 1.41 3.09 1.65
CA PHE A 82 2.51 2.90 0.68
C PHE A 82 2.80 4.16 -0.13
N LEU A 83 1.76 4.89 -0.54
CA LEU A 83 1.91 6.16 -1.27
C LEU A 83 2.53 7.25 -0.38
N SER A 84 2.27 7.23 0.93
CA SER A 84 2.93 8.13 1.88
C SER A 84 4.43 7.84 1.98
N VAL A 85 4.85 6.58 1.93
CA VAL A 85 6.27 6.21 1.92
C VAL A 85 6.95 6.70 0.64
N ILE A 86 6.29 6.57 -0.53
CA ILE A 86 6.79 7.13 -1.79
C ILE A 86 6.94 8.65 -1.70
N LEU A 87 5.93 9.34 -1.15
CA LEU A 87 5.94 10.79 -0.98
C LEU A 87 7.11 11.23 -0.09
N VAL A 88 7.21 10.70 1.12
CA VAL A 88 8.23 11.07 2.11
C VAL A 88 9.63 10.78 1.57
N SER A 89 9.84 9.58 1.00
CA SER A 89 11.12 9.21 0.42
C SER A 89 11.52 10.13 -0.74
N SER A 90 10.55 10.52 -1.59
CA SER A 90 10.81 11.44 -2.70
C SER A 90 11.18 12.85 -2.20
N VAL A 91 10.50 13.33 -1.16
CA VAL A 91 10.78 14.65 -0.55
C VAL A 91 12.18 14.66 0.08
N GLN A 92 12.57 13.57 0.77
CA GLN A 92 13.90 13.45 1.35
C GLN A 92 14.99 13.51 0.26
N ILE A 93 14.88 12.70 -0.79
CA ILE A 93 15.82 12.71 -1.92
C ILE A 93 15.88 14.09 -2.58
N MET A 94 14.73 14.77 -2.74
CA MET A 94 14.70 16.13 -3.27
C MET A 94 15.47 17.12 -2.38
N SER A 95 15.39 16.97 -1.06
CA SER A 95 16.07 17.88 -0.14
C SER A 95 17.59 17.70 -0.14
N GLU A 96 18.07 16.47 -0.29
CA GLU A 96 19.49 16.13 -0.25
C GLU A 96 20.16 16.35 -1.61
N ASP A 97 19.60 15.82 -2.70
CA ASP A 97 20.28 15.77 -4.01
C ASP A 97 19.96 16.97 -4.91
N CYS A 98 18.75 17.54 -4.84
CA CYS A 98 18.35 18.60 -5.76
C CYS A 98 18.78 20.00 -5.33
N VAL A 99 19.09 20.22 -4.04
CA VAL A 99 19.37 21.55 -3.49
C VAL A 99 20.85 21.92 -3.66
N HIS A 100 21.76 20.95 -3.61
CA HIS A 100 23.20 21.20 -3.62
C HIS A 100 23.87 21.17 -5.01
N GLY A 101 23.16 20.73 -6.05
CA GLY A 101 23.69 20.60 -7.42
C GLY A 101 23.99 21.90 -8.17
N VAL A 102 23.70 23.08 -7.62
CA VAL A 102 23.85 24.38 -8.32
C VAL A 102 25.19 25.08 -8.02
N ALA A 103 26.03 24.53 -7.14
CA ALA A 103 27.19 25.25 -6.63
C ALA A 103 28.51 25.09 -7.43
N HIS A 104 28.51 24.47 -8.62
CA HIS A 104 29.70 24.40 -9.47
C HIS A 104 29.71 25.47 -10.57
N GLY A 105 30.01 26.70 -10.13
CA GLY A 105 31.03 27.55 -10.75
C GLY A 105 30.89 27.86 -12.23
N ASP A 106 29.85 28.63 -12.58
CA ASP A 106 30.00 29.70 -13.57
C ASP A 106 28.88 30.71 -13.30
N ASP A 107 29.23 31.94 -12.89
CA ASP A 107 28.33 33.04 -12.48
C ASP A 107 27.42 33.57 -13.63
N SER A 108 27.16 32.76 -14.64
CA SER A 108 26.16 33.06 -15.65
C SER A 108 24.77 32.89 -15.04
N GLU A 109 24.15 34.04 -14.80
CA GLU A 109 22.75 34.33 -14.44
C GLU A 109 21.72 33.38 -15.10
N LYS A 110 21.66 32.12 -14.66
CA LYS A 110 20.65 31.16 -15.12
C LYS A 110 19.43 31.27 -14.24
N ARG A 111 18.51 32.08 -14.75
CA ARG A 111 17.11 32.21 -14.36
C ARG A 111 16.55 30.84 -13.94
N TYR A 112 15.98 30.76 -12.74
CA TYR A 112 15.38 29.56 -12.16
C TYR A 112 14.18 29.06 -13.00
N GLU A 113 14.43 28.32 -14.08
CA GLU A 113 13.38 27.60 -14.79
C GLU A 113 13.02 26.33 -14.02
N PHE A 114 12.08 26.51 -13.10
CA PHE A 114 11.68 25.55 -12.06
C PHE A 114 11.25 24.16 -12.56
N PHE A 115 11.03 23.92 -13.87
CA PHE A 115 10.48 22.63 -14.34
C PHE A 115 11.30 21.85 -15.37
N TRP A 116 12.21 22.47 -16.14
CA TRP A 116 12.68 21.84 -17.38
C TRP A 116 14.20 21.64 -17.53
N GLU A 117 15.02 22.33 -16.72
CA GLU A 117 16.49 22.31 -16.87
C GLU A 117 17.25 21.65 -15.71
N THR A 118 16.55 20.95 -14.82
CA THR A 118 17.17 20.16 -13.73
C THR A 118 17.59 18.77 -14.18
N ASP A 119 18.61 18.21 -13.54
CA ASP A 119 19.05 16.83 -13.71
C ASP A 119 17.89 15.83 -13.78
N TYR A 120 18.01 14.84 -14.68
CA TYR A 120 16.99 13.83 -14.94
C TYR A 120 16.49 13.11 -13.67
N LEU A 121 17.36 12.96 -12.67
CA LEU A 121 17.03 12.37 -11.37
C LEU A 121 16.01 13.24 -10.63
N CYS A 122 16.29 14.54 -10.46
CA CYS A 122 15.45 15.45 -9.70
C CYS A 122 14.03 15.56 -10.29
N ARG A 123 13.93 15.64 -11.62
CA ARG A 123 12.63 15.69 -12.31
C ARG A 123 11.79 14.44 -12.03
N ARG A 124 12.41 13.26 -11.99
CA ARG A 124 11.72 11.99 -11.71
C ARG A 124 11.37 11.83 -10.24
N THR A 125 12.22 12.31 -9.33
CA THR A 125 11.92 12.35 -7.90
C THR A 125 10.73 13.27 -7.61
N ARG A 126 10.66 14.44 -8.24
CA ARG A 126 9.50 15.34 -8.17
C ARG A 126 8.22 14.68 -8.67
N TYR A 127 8.31 13.92 -9.77
CA TYR A 127 7.18 13.13 -10.24
C TYR A 127 6.75 12.06 -9.22
N GLY A 128 7.70 11.39 -8.55
CA GLY A 128 7.43 10.48 -7.44
C GLY A 128 6.69 11.15 -6.27
N ALA A 129 7.14 12.33 -5.85
CA ALA A 129 6.47 13.12 -4.82
C ALA A 129 5.04 13.50 -5.24
N PHE A 130 4.85 13.92 -6.49
CA PHE A 130 3.54 14.24 -7.05
C PHE A 130 2.58 13.03 -7.04
N VAL A 131 3.04 11.88 -7.54
CA VAL A 131 2.27 10.62 -7.55
C VAL A 131 1.91 10.21 -6.13
N GLY A 132 2.86 10.28 -5.19
CA GLY A 132 2.62 9.99 -3.77
C GLY A 132 1.58 10.92 -3.15
N ALA A 133 1.69 12.24 -3.36
CA ALA A 133 0.77 13.23 -2.81
C ALA A 133 -0.67 13.06 -3.32
N ILE A 134 -0.85 13.00 -4.65
CA ILE A 134 -2.18 12.75 -5.24
C ILE A 134 -2.73 11.40 -4.78
N GLY A 135 -1.87 10.40 -4.75
CA GLY A 135 -2.21 9.06 -4.33
C GLY A 135 -2.77 8.97 -2.91
N VAL A 136 -2.07 9.60 -1.96
CA VAL A 136 -2.51 9.70 -0.55
C VAL A 136 -3.83 10.46 -0.47
N ALA A 137 -3.93 11.64 -1.11
CA ALA A 137 -5.12 12.48 -1.06
C ALA A 137 -6.36 11.75 -1.59
N LEU A 138 -6.25 11.11 -2.76
CA LEU A 138 -7.36 10.39 -3.38
C LEU A 138 -7.76 9.14 -2.58
N SER A 139 -6.79 8.40 -2.03
CA SER A 139 -7.08 7.23 -1.18
C SER A 139 -7.80 7.62 0.11
N LEU A 140 -7.34 8.66 0.79
CA LEU A 140 -8.01 9.19 1.99
C LEU A 140 -9.39 9.76 1.66
N PHE A 141 -9.55 10.40 0.51
CA PHE A 141 -10.84 10.91 0.07
C PHE A 141 -11.85 9.78 -0.18
N VAL A 142 -11.44 8.67 -0.81
CA VAL A 142 -12.32 7.49 -0.98
C VAL A 142 -12.71 6.87 0.37
N ILE A 143 -11.77 6.77 1.31
CA ILE A 143 -12.04 6.27 2.67
C ILE A 143 -13.04 7.18 3.38
N TYR A 144 -12.81 8.49 3.34
CA TYR A 144 -13.69 9.50 3.95
C TYR A 144 -15.09 9.45 3.34
N TYR A 145 -15.18 9.45 2.00
CA TYR A 145 -16.43 9.37 1.26
C TYR A 145 -17.20 8.11 1.69
N LYS A 146 -16.56 6.93 1.70
CA LYS A 146 -17.20 5.69 2.18
C LYS A 146 -17.63 5.74 3.65
N GLY A 147 -16.81 6.32 4.52
CA GLY A 147 -17.11 6.45 5.95
C GLY A 147 -18.38 7.26 6.18
N LEU A 148 -18.53 8.41 5.48
CA LEU A 148 -19.73 9.24 5.57
C LEU A 148 -21.02 8.50 5.21
N PHE A 149 -21.01 7.67 4.15
CA PHE A 149 -22.21 6.93 3.74
C PHE A 149 -22.47 5.68 4.60
N ALA A 150 -21.43 5.09 5.21
CA ALA A 150 -21.58 3.96 6.11
C ALA A 150 -22.33 4.35 7.39
N ASP A 151 -22.05 5.51 7.97
CA ASP A 151 -22.67 5.96 9.22
C ASP A 151 -24.17 6.29 9.05
N VAL A 152 -24.55 6.85 7.90
CA VAL A 152 -25.96 7.13 7.57
C VAL A 152 -26.80 5.85 7.51
N SER A 153 -26.19 4.76 7.05
CA SER A 153 -26.88 3.46 6.94
C SER A 153 -27.06 2.76 8.30
N ALA A 154 -26.18 3.04 9.28
CA ALA A 154 -26.19 2.39 10.58
C ALA A 154 -27.17 3.01 11.58
N THR A 155 -27.59 4.27 11.36
CA THR A 155 -28.42 5.01 12.34
C THR A 155 -29.92 4.81 12.19
N SER A 156 -30.40 4.12 11.15
CA SER A 156 -31.84 3.83 10.97
C SER A 156 -32.15 2.32 11.05
N PRO A 157 -32.16 1.72 12.25
CA PRO A 157 -32.65 0.35 12.45
C PRO A 157 -34.18 0.24 12.40
N SER A 158 -34.92 1.32 12.09
CA SER A 158 -36.38 1.32 12.03
C SER A 158 -36.91 0.83 10.67
N LEU A 159 -37.23 -0.47 10.65
CA LEU A 159 -38.44 -1.04 10.06
C LEU A 159 -38.54 -1.11 8.51
N LEU A 160 -37.88 -2.13 7.94
CA LEU A 160 -38.45 -3.11 6.98
C LEU A 160 -39.38 -2.60 5.86
N THR A 161 -39.20 -1.37 5.39
CA THR A 161 -39.77 -0.91 4.13
C THR A 161 -38.67 -1.06 3.09
N ILE A 162 -38.71 -2.20 2.41
CA ILE A 162 -37.91 -2.55 1.23
C ILE A 162 -38.30 -1.54 0.14
N GLY A 163 -37.73 -0.35 0.22
CA GLY A 163 -37.91 0.74 -0.71
C GLY A 163 -36.80 0.70 -1.75
N GLU A 164 -37.20 0.50 -3.00
CA GLU A 164 -36.42 0.45 -4.23
C GLU A 164 -35.41 1.61 -4.43
N THR A 165 -35.46 2.65 -3.60
CA THR A 165 -34.63 3.86 -3.63
C THR A 165 -33.21 3.70 -3.08
N ASP A 166 -32.91 2.66 -2.30
CA ASP A 166 -31.55 2.48 -1.74
C ASP A 166 -30.52 1.94 -2.75
N GLY A 167 -30.98 1.44 -3.91
CA GLY A 167 -30.09 0.91 -4.95
C GLY A 167 -29.27 1.98 -5.67
N GLU A 168 -29.82 3.17 -5.85
CA GLU A 168 -29.24 4.20 -6.73
C GLU A 168 -28.02 4.89 -6.08
N ASN A 169 -28.11 5.21 -4.79
CA ASN A 169 -27.01 5.85 -4.04
C ASN A 169 -25.77 4.93 -3.93
N ASN A 170 -25.99 3.62 -3.76
CA ASN A 170 -24.92 2.63 -3.67
C ASN A 170 -24.18 2.46 -5.01
N LEU A 171 -24.89 2.54 -6.14
CA LEU A 171 -24.29 2.47 -7.47
C LEU A 171 -23.39 3.68 -7.74
N GLY A 172 -23.81 4.87 -7.31
CA GLY A 172 -23.01 6.10 -7.40
C GLY A 172 -21.68 5.99 -6.65
N ALA A 173 -21.71 5.54 -5.39
CA ALA A 173 -20.51 5.34 -4.58
C ALA A 173 -19.56 4.29 -5.18
N LEU A 174 -20.09 3.17 -5.67
CA LEU A 174 -19.29 2.14 -6.33
C LEU A 174 -18.65 2.65 -7.63
N ASN A 175 -19.38 3.43 -8.44
CA ASN A 175 -18.83 4.03 -9.66
C ASN A 175 -17.70 5.01 -9.35
N PHE A 176 -17.86 5.84 -8.32
CA PHE A 176 -16.81 6.75 -7.86
C PHE A 176 -15.55 5.99 -7.45
N GLU A 177 -15.70 4.94 -6.62
CA GLU A 177 -14.59 4.09 -6.20
C GLU A 177 -13.88 3.42 -7.39
N CYS A 178 -14.63 2.86 -8.34
CA CYS A 178 -14.08 2.25 -9.56
C CYS A 178 -13.24 3.26 -10.35
N ASN A 179 -13.76 4.47 -10.55
CA ASN A 179 -13.08 5.52 -11.30
C ASN A 179 -11.80 5.98 -10.59
N ALA A 180 -11.86 6.19 -9.27
CA ALA A 180 -10.69 6.53 -8.47
C ALA A 180 -9.61 5.44 -8.54
N ALA A 181 -10.01 4.16 -8.44
CA ALA A 181 -9.10 3.02 -8.57
C ALA A 181 -8.46 2.95 -9.97
N THR A 182 -9.22 3.19 -11.04
CA THR A 182 -8.67 3.26 -12.40
C THR A 182 -7.66 4.39 -12.57
N ILE A 183 -7.99 5.60 -12.10
CA ILE A 183 -7.09 6.75 -12.18
C ILE A 183 -5.78 6.46 -11.43
N LEU A 184 -5.87 5.90 -10.22
CA LEU A 184 -4.68 5.53 -9.44
C LEU A 184 -3.87 4.42 -10.07
N ALA A 185 -4.51 3.37 -10.59
CA ALA A 185 -3.79 2.27 -11.24
C ALA A 185 -2.98 2.77 -12.46
N LEU A 186 -3.54 3.68 -13.25
CA LEU A 186 -2.84 4.31 -14.36
C LEU A 186 -1.72 5.25 -13.88
N LEU A 187 -2.02 6.14 -12.93
CA LEU A 187 -1.07 7.11 -12.39
C LEU A 187 0.13 6.41 -11.74
N ILE A 188 -0.13 5.39 -10.91
CA ILE A 188 0.89 4.60 -10.21
C ILE A 188 1.60 3.66 -11.18
N GLY A 189 0.93 3.11 -12.20
CA GLY A 189 1.59 2.29 -13.23
C GLY A 189 2.63 3.08 -14.03
N VAL A 190 2.25 4.27 -14.50
CA VAL A 190 3.20 5.21 -15.15
C VAL A 190 4.23 5.71 -14.14
N GLY A 191 3.79 6.03 -12.92
CA GLY A 191 4.60 6.36 -11.75
C GLY A 191 5.75 5.39 -11.52
N GLY A 192 5.41 4.13 -11.29
CA GLY A 192 6.34 3.03 -11.09
C GLY A 192 7.31 2.90 -12.25
N ALA A 193 6.83 2.84 -13.49
CA ALA A 193 7.72 2.74 -14.65
C ALA A 193 8.74 3.90 -14.74
N VAL A 194 8.34 5.14 -14.44
CA VAL A 194 9.24 6.30 -14.44
C VAL A 194 10.21 6.24 -13.26
N ILE A 195 9.70 5.99 -12.05
CA ILE A 195 10.46 5.94 -10.80
C ILE A 195 11.51 4.82 -10.82
N THR A 196 11.15 3.65 -11.34
CA THR A 196 12.00 2.43 -11.33
C THR A 196 12.74 2.19 -12.63
N SER A 197 12.68 3.11 -13.59
CA SER A 197 13.47 3.02 -14.81
C SER A 197 14.98 2.98 -14.51
N SER A 198 15.80 2.57 -15.49
CA SER A 198 17.26 2.42 -15.32
C SER A 198 17.99 3.68 -14.86
N ARG A 199 17.41 4.86 -15.13
CA ARG A 199 17.89 6.18 -14.68
C ARG A 199 16.96 6.82 -13.63
N GLY A 200 16.07 6.03 -13.03
CA GLY A 200 15.07 6.48 -12.09
C GLY A 200 15.58 6.43 -10.65
N PRO A 201 15.04 7.26 -9.75
CA PRO A 201 15.46 7.30 -8.35
C PRO A 201 15.25 5.97 -7.61
N GLY A 202 14.30 5.13 -8.04
CA GLY A 202 14.07 3.82 -7.41
C GLY A 202 15.27 2.87 -7.51
N LYS A 203 16.15 3.02 -8.51
CA LYS A 203 17.34 2.18 -8.61
C LYS A 203 18.28 2.36 -7.41
N SER A 204 18.41 3.61 -6.96
CA SER A 204 19.24 4.01 -5.83
C SER A 204 18.48 3.80 -4.52
N PHE A 205 17.23 4.20 -4.48
CA PHE A 205 16.42 4.21 -3.26
C PHE A 205 15.41 3.08 -3.30
N GLY A 206 15.74 1.97 -2.63
CA GLY A 206 14.91 0.76 -2.62
C GLY A 206 13.48 1.03 -2.12
N ASN A 207 13.29 1.91 -1.14
CA ASN A 207 11.96 2.37 -0.72
C ASN A 207 11.09 2.82 -1.91
N LEU A 208 11.62 3.70 -2.77
CA LEU A 208 10.88 4.20 -3.94
C LEU A 208 10.56 3.07 -4.91
N PHE A 209 11.51 2.16 -5.14
CA PHE A 209 11.30 1.01 -6.01
C PHE A 209 10.17 0.12 -5.48
N PHE A 210 10.26 -0.32 -4.24
CA PHE A 210 9.36 -1.34 -3.71
C PHE A 210 7.97 -0.82 -3.46
N PHE A 211 7.85 0.34 -2.81
CA PHE A 211 6.54 0.90 -2.52
C PHE A 211 5.82 1.34 -3.79
N SER A 212 6.51 1.72 -4.87
CA SER A 212 5.85 2.00 -6.16
C SER A 212 5.24 0.73 -6.78
N TRP A 213 5.96 -0.39 -6.80
CA TRP A 213 5.43 -1.67 -7.28
C TRP A 213 4.33 -2.25 -6.39
N PHE A 214 4.49 -2.20 -5.05
CA PHE A 214 3.43 -2.64 -4.14
C PHE A 214 2.17 -1.79 -4.28
N SER A 215 2.31 -0.47 -4.39
CA SER A 215 1.17 0.42 -4.65
C SER A 215 0.52 0.09 -5.98
N PHE A 216 1.29 -0.25 -7.02
CA PHE A 216 0.75 -0.64 -8.32
C PHE A 216 -0.06 -1.94 -8.23
N VAL A 217 0.51 -3.00 -7.67
CA VAL A 217 -0.19 -4.30 -7.51
C VAL A 217 -1.45 -4.13 -6.66
N LEU A 218 -1.37 -3.38 -5.56
CA LEU A 218 -2.52 -3.14 -4.69
C LEU A 218 -3.61 -2.31 -5.39
N SER A 219 -3.23 -1.28 -6.16
CA SER A 219 -4.20 -0.49 -6.95
C SER A 219 -4.89 -1.34 -8.02
N LEU A 220 -4.17 -2.27 -8.67
CA LEU A 220 -4.76 -3.22 -9.59
C LEU A 220 -5.73 -4.18 -8.88
N ALA A 221 -5.38 -4.68 -7.69
CA ALA A 221 -6.25 -5.53 -6.91
C ALA A 221 -7.58 -4.81 -6.57
N ILE A 222 -7.51 -3.57 -6.08
CA ILE A 222 -8.69 -2.73 -5.80
C ILE A 222 -9.51 -2.52 -7.09
N TRP A 223 -8.85 -2.22 -8.21
CA TRP A 223 -9.52 -2.05 -9.49
C TRP A 223 -10.25 -3.31 -9.96
N PHE A 224 -9.62 -4.49 -9.84
CA PHE A 224 -10.25 -5.77 -10.16
C PHE A 224 -11.44 -6.07 -9.25
N GLU A 225 -11.31 -5.87 -7.94
CA GLU A 225 -12.41 -6.02 -6.98
C GLU A 225 -13.60 -5.12 -7.33
N CYS A 226 -13.32 -3.87 -7.69
CA CYS A 226 -14.31 -2.89 -8.13
C CYS A 226 -15.01 -3.31 -9.44
N PHE A 227 -14.23 -3.74 -10.44
CA PHE A 227 -14.74 -4.21 -11.72
C PHE A 227 -15.65 -5.43 -11.57
N LEU A 228 -15.24 -6.40 -10.75
CA LEU A 228 -16.06 -7.58 -10.45
C LEU A 228 -17.34 -7.19 -9.72
N ALA A 229 -17.26 -6.35 -8.68
CA ALA A 229 -18.44 -5.88 -7.95
C ALA A 229 -19.45 -5.20 -8.88
N LYS A 230 -18.97 -4.36 -9.82
CA LYS A 230 -19.81 -3.70 -10.82
C LYS A 230 -20.46 -4.72 -11.76
N ARG A 231 -19.71 -5.69 -12.29
CA ARG A 231 -20.23 -6.78 -13.13
C ARG A 231 -21.31 -7.61 -12.42
N TYR A 232 -21.11 -7.95 -11.14
CA TYR A 232 -22.09 -8.71 -10.37
C TYR A 232 -23.36 -7.90 -10.08
N SER A 233 -23.24 -6.60 -9.80
CA SER A 233 -24.41 -5.74 -9.55
C SER A 233 -25.39 -5.68 -10.71
N VAL A 234 -24.89 -5.73 -11.96
CA VAL A 234 -25.73 -5.75 -13.17
C VAL A 234 -26.46 -7.09 -13.34
N ASN A 235 -25.81 -8.20 -12.98
CA ASN A 235 -26.35 -9.55 -13.21
C ASN A 235 -27.38 -10.01 -12.16
N ILE A 236 -27.32 -9.49 -10.93
CA ILE A 236 -28.21 -9.90 -9.82
C ILE A 236 -29.66 -9.41 -10.00
N SER A 237 -29.91 -8.51 -10.95
CA SER A 237 -31.24 -7.94 -11.26
C SER A 237 -32.29 -8.92 -11.81
N SER A 238 -32.15 -10.25 -11.74
CA SER A 238 -33.22 -11.11 -12.30
C SER A 238 -33.63 -12.43 -11.62
N LYS A 239 -32.85 -13.15 -10.77
CA LYS A 239 -33.38 -14.39 -10.12
C LYS A 239 -32.59 -15.10 -9.00
N ASP A 240 -31.32 -14.75 -8.70
CA ASP A 240 -30.41 -15.73 -8.03
C ASP A 240 -29.92 -15.41 -6.60
N VAL A 241 -30.50 -14.42 -5.90
CA VAL A 241 -30.03 -14.01 -4.56
C VAL A 241 -30.09 -15.15 -3.53
N SER A 242 -31.02 -16.10 -3.66
CA SER A 242 -31.19 -17.20 -2.70
C SER A 242 -30.14 -18.32 -2.82
N ASN A 243 -29.51 -18.51 -3.98
CA ASN A 243 -28.56 -19.62 -4.19
C ASN A 243 -27.12 -19.26 -3.82
N PHE A 244 -26.74 -17.99 -3.86
CA PHE A 244 -25.36 -17.54 -3.66
C PHE A 244 -24.89 -17.63 -2.18
N GLN A 245 -25.82 -17.46 -1.23
CA GLN A 245 -25.50 -17.48 0.19
C GLN A 245 -25.12 -18.88 0.71
N ALA A 246 -25.51 -19.95 0.00
CA ALA A 246 -25.19 -21.33 0.37
C ALA A 246 -23.78 -21.78 -0.04
N THR A 247 -23.13 -21.11 -1.01
CA THR A 247 -21.82 -21.54 -1.54
C THR A 247 -20.63 -20.90 -0.82
N ALA A 248 -20.82 -19.74 -0.18
CA ALA A 248 -19.74 -19.01 0.50
C ALA A 248 -19.26 -19.64 1.82
N THR A 249 -19.92 -20.69 2.32
CA THR A 249 -19.62 -21.31 3.62
C THR A 249 -18.53 -22.38 3.58
N ASN A 250 -18.09 -22.83 2.39
CA ASN A 250 -17.11 -23.93 2.25
C ASN A 250 -15.70 -23.50 1.86
N THR A 251 -15.41 -22.20 1.73
CA THR A 251 -14.04 -21.74 1.44
C THR A 251 -13.19 -21.78 2.70
N SER A 252 -11.97 -22.32 2.59
CA SER A 252 -11.00 -22.44 3.67
C SER A 252 -10.80 -21.13 4.44
N SER A 253 -10.57 -21.25 5.75
CA SER A 253 -10.41 -20.08 6.63
C SER A 253 -9.28 -19.17 6.14
N PRO A 254 -9.56 -17.90 5.79
CA PRO A 254 -8.54 -16.96 5.30
C PRO A 254 -7.45 -16.67 6.33
N ARG A 255 -7.65 -17.06 7.59
CA ARG A 255 -6.66 -16.95 8.66
C ARG A 255 -5.50 -17.90 8.44
N PHE A 256 -5.75 -19.15 8.07
CA PHE A 256 -4.70 -20.16 7.93
C PHE A 256 -3.71 -19.78 6.82
N THR A 257 -4.21 -19.35 5.67
CA THR A 257 -3.37 -18.89 4.55
C THR A 257 -2.47 -17.73 4.94
N LYS A 258 -2.97 -16.77 5.74
CA LYS A 258 -2.17 -15.64 6.22
C LYS A 258 -1.07 -16.05 7.20
N TRP A 259 -1.37 -16.97 8.13
CA TRP A 259 -0.36 -17.52 9.03
C TRP A 259 0.71 -18.32 8.29
N ALA A 260 0.31 -19.13 7.31
CA ALA A 260 1.25 -19.88 6.47
C ALA A 260 2.16 -18.94 5.67
N LEU A 261 1.61 -17.90 5.06
CA LEU A 261 2.40 -16.88 4.36
C LEU A 261 3.38 -16.17 5.32
N LEU A 262 2.95 -15.79 6.52
CA LEU A 262 3.84 -15.16 7.50
C LEU A 262 5.02 -16.07 7.87
N SER A 263 4.78 -17.36 8.06
CA SER A 263 5.85 -18.32 8.38
C SER A 263 6.85 -18.46 7.23
N VAL A 264 6.37 -18.54 5.98
CA VAL A 264 7.23 -18.62 4.79
C VAL A 264 8.10 -17.38 4.67
N PHE A 265 7.51 -16.19 4.77
CA PHE A 265 8.27 -14.94 4.67
C PHE A 265 9.25 -14.75 5.83
N GLY A 266 8.86 -15.14 7.05
CA GLY A 266 9.77 -15.13 8.20
C GLY A 266 10.99 -16.03 8.02
N ILE A 267 10.84 -17.21 7.39
CA ILE A 267 11.96 -18.10 7.07
C ILE A 267 12.89 -17.45 6.04
N ILE A 268 12.34 -16.90 4.95
CA ILE A 268 13.16 -16.29 3.90
C ILE A 268 13.93 -15.08 4.46
N GLU A 269 13.28 -14.29 5.31
CA GLU A 269 13.89 -13.16 5.99
C GLU A 269 15.03 -13.59 6.92
N PHE A 270 14.80 -14.61 7.75
CA PHE A 270 15.82 -15.15 8.64
C PHE A 270 17.06 -15.65 7.87
N CYS A 271 16.84 -16.39 6.78
CA CYS A 271 17.94 -16.83 5.90
C CYS A 271 18.67 -15.64 5.27
N SER A 272 17.94 -14.62 4.83
CA SER A 272 18.52 -13.39 4.24
C SER A 272 19.31 -12.57 5.26
N ALA A 273 18.88 -12.56 6.52
CA ALA A 273 19.59 -11.90 7.61
C ALA A 273 20.92 -12.60 7.93
N ILE A 274 20.93 -13.94 7.93
CA ILE A 274 22.15 -14.73 8.13
C ILE A 274 23.15 -14.45 7.00
N ASP A 275 22.70 -14.50 5.75
CA ASP A 275 23.55 -14.25 4.58
C ASP A 275 24.16 -12.84 4.62
N ALA A 276 23.34 -11.84 4.95
CA ALA A 276 23.81 -10.47 5.15
C ALA A 276 24.84 -10.34 6.29
N ALA A 277 24.61 -11.04 7.40
CA ALA A 277 25.53 -11.01 8.55
C ALA A 277 26.87 -11.69 8.24
N ILE A 278 26.88 -12.80 7.49
CA ILE A 278 28.10 -13.50 7.07
C ILE A 278 28.90 -12.61 6.13
N SER A 279 28.26 -12.01 5.13
CA SER A 279 28.92 -11.09 4.19
C SER A 279 29.55 -9.88 4.88
N TYR A 280 29.06 -9.49 6.07
CA TYR A 280 29.61 -8.37 6.83
C TYR A 280 30.85 -8.75 7.64
N GLY A 281 30.99 -10.00 8.03
CA GLY A 281 32.12 -10.48 8.82
C GLY A 281 33.42 -10.69 8.03
N GLU A 282 33.35 -10.67 6.69
CA GLU A 282 34.50 -10.84 5.80
C GLU A 282 35.23 -9.52 5.44
N HIS A 283 34.76 -8.38 5.97
CA HIS A 283 35.34 -7.05 5.78
C HIS A 283 35.93 -6.48 7.07
#